data_AF-A0A9W9L9U9-F1
#
_entry.id   AF-A0A9W9L9U9-F1
#
_cell.length_a   1.000
_cell.length_b   1.000
_cell.length_c   1.000
_cell.angle_alpha   90.00
_cell.angle_beta   90.00
_cell.angle_gamma   90.00
#
_symmetry.space_group_name_H-M   'P 1'
#
loop_
_entity.id
_entity.type
_entity.pdbx_description
1 polymer ?
#
loop_
_entity_poly.entity_id
_entity_poly.type
_entity_poly.pdbx_seq_one_letter_code
_entity_poly.pdbx_strand_id
1 'polypeptide(L)'
;MSQTKPTVPIALSAEAIDDLIYDARAGDLEALNEDIANLATQHSCPESHIVLSAIDTADESEGGSGSCVLHFPAANGNADLLKTLLQKLSSADAAQRTAFVNCRNYSGNTPLHWAALNAHLECVKALVEAGADLDIKNDAGHDAVFLAERTAWANSGEEQEQDQDGDAQMQEIEMTIGGEEGQEKAAQDVGEMSAGRQVVEWLLNSDVGASLEKGATEGESA
;
A
#
# COMPACT_ATOMS: atom_id res chain seq x y z
N MET A 1 -41.42 14.86 -8.41
CA MET A 1 -40.71 14.80 -7.12
C MET A 1 -39.24 14.68 -7.45
N SER A 2 -38.50 15.79 -7.43
CA SER A 2 -37.06 15.78 -7.71
C SER A 2 -36.37 15.03 -6.57
N GLN A 3 -35.98 13.78 -6.81
CA GLN A 3 -35.10 13.08 -5.88
C GLN A 3 -33.76 13.81 -5.94
N THR A 4 -33.40 14.50 -4.86
CA THR A 4 -32.08 15.09 -4.69
C THR A 4 -31.08 13.96 -4.72
N LYS A 5 -30.17 14.00 -5.71
CA LYS A 5 -29.09 13.02 -5.83
C LYS A 5 -28.33 12.99 -4.50
N PRO A 6 -28.12 11.81 -3.86
CA PRO A 6 -27.42 11.74 -2.58
C PRO A 6 -26.03 12.35 -2.73
N THR A 7 -25.72 13.34 -1.89
CA THR A 7 -24.41 13.97 -1.79
C THR A 7 -23.48 13.10 -0.96
N VAL A 8 -22.26 12.88 -1.43
CA VAL A 8 -21.21 12.17 -0.68
C VAL A 8 -20.63 13.10 0.40
N PRO A 9 -20.31 12.62 1.61
CA PRO A 9 -20.45 11.24 2.08
C PRO A 9 -21.90 10.87 2.44
N ILE A 10 -22.25 9.59 2.26
CA ILE A 10 -23.53 9.04 2.70
C ILE A 10 -23.38 8.67 4.19
N ALA A 11 -24.42 8.91 4.98
CA ALA A 11 -24.45 8.50 6.38
C ALA A 11 -24.68 6.98 6.49
N LEU A 12 -23.58 6.22 6.54
CA LEU A 12 -23.57 4.81 6.92
C LEU A 12 -23.54 4.68 8.45
N SER A 13 -24.06 3.57 8.98
CA SER A 13 -23.89 3.24 10.41
C SER A 13 -22.46 2.82 10.69
N ALA A 14 -22.02 2.98 11.95
CA ALA A 14 -20.70 2.50 12.39
C ALA A 14 -20.53 1.00 12.14
N GLU A 15 -21.53 0.17 12.48
CA GLU A 15 -21.51 -1.28 12.18
C GLU A 15 -21.31 -1.57 10.69
N ALA A 16 -22.00 -0.86 9.80
CA ALA A 16 -21.84 -1.10 8.36
C ALA A 16 -20.43 -0.71 7.87
N ILE A 17 -19.83 0.31 8.45
CA ILE A 17 -18.44 0.69 8.13
C ILE A 17 -17.47 -0.36 8.67
N ASP A 18 -17.69 -0.83 9.91
CA ASP A 18 -16.86 -1.84 10.55
C ASP A 18 -16.90 -3.17 9.79
N ASP A 19 -18.07 -3.62 9.34
CA ASP A 19 -18.25 -4.84 8.54
C ASP A 19 -17.49 -4.73 7.20
N LEU A 20 -17.67 -3.62 6.46
CA LEU A 20 -16.94 -3.39 5.21
C LEU A 20 -15.42 -3.39 5.40
N ILE A 21 -14.95 -2.76 6.47
CA ILE A 21 -13.52 -2.71 6.79
C ILE A 21 -13.02 -4.08 7.24
N TYR A 22 -13.82 -4.83 7.98
CA TYR A 22 -13.50 -6.19 8.41
C TYR A 22 -13.32 -7.12 7.22
N ASP A 23 -14.25 -7.13 6.27
CA ASP A 23 -14.15 -7.97 5.08
C ASP A 23 -12.98 -7.57 4.18
N ALA A 24 -12.75 -6.27 4.01
CA ALA A 24 -11.59 -5.74 3.29
C ALA A 24 -10.27 -6.20 3.95
N ARG A 25 -10.23 -6.23 5.29
CA ARG A 25 -9.08 -6.72 6.05
C ARG A 25 -8.92 -8.23 5.95
N ALA A 26 -10.01 -8.99 6.04
CA ALA A 26 -10.02 -10.44 5.92
C ALA A 26 -9.67 -10.91 4.49
N GLY A 27 -9.82 -10.03 3.50
CA GLY A 27 -9.63 -10.37 2.09
C GLY A 27 -10.84 -11.06 1.47
N ASP A 28 -12.01 -10.99 2.12
CA ASP A 28 -13.24 -11.60 1.62
C ASP A 28 -13.88 -10.69 0.56
N LEU A 29 -13.41 -10.85 -0.68
CA LEU A 29 -13.90 -10.06 -1.81
C LEU A 29 -15.38 -10.34 -2.13
N GLU A 30 -15.85 -11.55 -1.89
CA GLU A 30 -17.24 -11.93 -2.20
C GLU A 30 -18.20 -11.25 -1.22
N ALA A 31 -17.96 -11.42 0.09
CA ALA A 31 -18.74 -10.78 1.14
C ALA A 31 -18.72 -9.25 1.01
N LEU A 32 -17.53 -8.66 0.83
CA LEU A 32 -17.39 -7.22 0.67
C LEU A 32 -18.19 -6.68 -0.52
N ASN A 33 -18.20 -7.39 -1.66
CA ASN A 33 -18.97 -6.96 -2.83
C ASN A 33 -20.48 -7.07 -2.61
N GLU A 34 -20.93 -8.13 -1.93
CA GLU A 34 -22.32 -8.33 -1.58
C GLU A 34 -22.80 -7.18 -0.65
N ASP A 35 -22.04 -6.86 0.39
CA ASP A 35 -22.39 -5.81 1.34
C ASP A 35 -22.38 -4.41 0.70
N ILE A 36 -21.40 -4.11 -0.15
CA ILE A 36 -21.38 -2.86 -0.91
C ILE A 36 -22.64 -2.75 -1.80
N ALA A 37 -23.04 -3.83 -2.48
CA ALA A 37 -24.21 -3.84 -3.36
C ALA A 37 -25.53 -3.72 -2.56
N ASN A 38 -25.61 -4.38 -1.41
CA ASN A 38 -26.76 -4.32 -0.51
C ASN A 38 -26.93 -2.91 0.06
N LEU A 39 -25.86 -2.29 0.57
CA LEU A 39 -25.87 -0.92 1.06
C LEU A 39 -26.17 0.09 -0.06
N ALA A 40 -25.59 -0.09 -1.25
CA ALA A 40 -25.89 0.76 -2.41
C ALA A 40 -27.39 0.73 -2.77
N THR A 41 -28.00 -0.46 -2.73
CA THR A 41 -29.43 -0.64 -2.94
C THR A 41 -30.26 0.01 -1.83
N GLN A 42 -29.90 -0.21 -0.57
CA GLN A 42 -30.58 0.35 0.61
C GLN A 42 -30.57 1.88 0.59
N HIS A 43 -29.45 2.50 0.22
CA HIS A 43 -29.29 3.95 0.17
C HIS A 43 -29.64 4.56 -1.20
N SER A 44 -30.03 3.73 -2.18
CA SER A 44 -30.36 4.14 -3.55
C SER A 44 -29.26 5.01 -4.20
N CYS A 45 -28.01 4.56 -4.07
CA CYS A 45 -26.82 5.27 -4.51
C CYS A 45 -25.89 4.34 -5.32
N PRO A 46 -24.93 4.86 -6.10
CA PRO A 46 -23.91 4.03 -6.71
C PRO A 46 -23.00 3.41 -5.64
N GLU A 47 -22.44 2.24 -5.93
CA GLU A 47 -21.46 1.55 -5.07
C GLU A 47 -20.27 2.43 -4.72
N SER A 48 -19.85 3.32 -5.62
CA SER A 48 -18.76 4.25 -5.37
C SER A 48 -19.02 5.19 -4.19
N HIS A 49 -20.28 5.58 -3.93
CA HIS A 49 -20.59 6.39 -2.75
C HIS A 49 -20.47 5.59 -1.45
N ILE A 50 -20.77 4.29 -1.47
CA ILE A 50 -20.57 3.40 -0.33
C ILE A 50 -19.08 3.26 -0.04
N VAL A 51 -18.28 2.96 -1.08
CA VAL A 51 -16.82 2.86 -0.95
C VAL A 51 -16.23 4.16 -0.42
N LEU A 52 -16.60 5.33 -0.97
CA LEU A 52 -16.13 6.64 -0.51
C LEU A 52 -16.51 6.97 0.95
N SER A 53 -17.59 6.35 1.45
CA SER A 53 -18.08 6.59 2.82
C SER A 53 -17.59 5.54 3.82
N ALA A 54 -16.91 4.48 3.36
CA ALA A 54 -16.34 3.43 4.19
C ALA A 54 -15.02 3.90 4.83
N ILE A 55 -15.15 4.82 5.78
CA ILE A 55 -14.06 5.39 6.58
C ILE A 55 -14.43 5.21 8.05
N ASP A 56 -13.56 4.54 8.79
CA ASP A 56 -13.68 4.42 10.24
C ASP A 56 -13.43 5.79 10.88
N THR A 57 -14.51 6.48 11.24
CA THR A 57 -14.48 7.77 11.94
C THR A 57 -14.77 7.64 13.44
N ALA A 58 -14.69 6.43 14.02
CA ALA A 58 -14.84 6.25 15.46
C ALA A 58 -13.71 6.97 16.20
N ASP A 59 -13.93 7.35 17.46
CA ASP A 59 -12.91 8.07 18.24
C ASP A 59 -11.70 7.17 18.53
N GLU A 60 -10.49 7.72 18.51
CA GLU A 60 -9.26 6.96 18.78
C GLU A 60 -9.27 6.32 20.19
N SER A 61 -9.94 6.95 21.17
CA SER A 61 -10.11 6.38 22.52
C SER A 61 -11.07 5.18 22.56
N GLU A 62 -11.91 5.01 21.53
CA GLU A 62 -12.79 3.86 21.35
C GLU A 62 -12.18 2.78 20.43
N GLY A 63 -10.95 2.99 19.97
CA GLY A 63 -10.24 2.09 19.07
C GLY A 63 -10.42 2.40 17.58
N GLY A 64 -11.03 3.54 17.25
CA GLY A 64 -11.11 4.03 15.88
C GLY A 64 -9.72 4.31 15.31
N SER A 65 -9.55 3.97 14.04
CA SER A 65 -8.28 4.03 13.34
C SER A 65 -8.17 5.22 12.38
N GLY A 66 -9.28 5.82 11.97
CA GLY A 66 -9.31 6.79 10.88
C GLY A 66 -9.18 6.16 9.50
N SER A 67 -9.07 4.82 9.42
CA SER A 67 -8.72 4.13 8.18
C SER A 67 -9.93 3.99 7.25
N CYS A 68 -9.74 4.30 5.98
CA CYS A 68 -10.68 3.92 4.93
C CYS A 68 -10.51 2.46 4.46
N VAL A 69 -11.52 1.92 3.79
CA VAL A 69 -11.57 0.54 3.28
C VAL A 69 -10.39 0.12 2.38
N LEU A 70 -9.62 1.07 1.83
CA LEU A 70 -8.43 0.77 1.02
C LEU A 70 -7.19 0.42 1.86
N HIS A 71 -7.14 0.85 3.13
CA HIS A 71 -5.94 0.71 3.97
C HIS A 71 -5.56 -0.75 4.20
N PHE A 72 -6.48 -1.58 4.68
CA PHE A 72 -6.16 -2.97 5.05
C PHE A 72 -5.83 -3.86 3.84
N PRO A 73 -6.56 -3.81 2.70
CA PRO A 73 -6.15 -4.52 1.50
C PRO A 73 -4.76 -4.12 1.01
N ALA A 74 -4.43 -2.82 1.10
CA ALA A 74 -3.11 -2.31 0.75
C ALA A 74 -2.02 -2.83 1.70
N ALA A 75 -2.29 -2.86 3.01
CA ALA A 75 -1.39 -3.42 4.02
C ALA A 75 -1.17 -4.93 3.88
N ASN A 76 -2.19 -5.68 3.45
CA ASN A 76 -2.14 -7.14 3.41
C ASN A 76 -1.71 -7.70 2.05
N GLY A 77 -1.51 -6.83 1.05
CA GLY A 77 -1.13 -7.24 -0.30
C GLY A 77 -2.29 -7.84 -1.12
N ASN A 78 -3.54 -7.57 -0.72
CA ASN A 78 -4.75 -8.05 -1.39
C ASN A 78 -5.02 -7.23 -2.67
N ALA A 79 -4.15 -7.36 -3.67
CA ALA A 79 -4.17 -6.54 -4.87
C ALA A 79 -5.48 -6.65 -5.68
N ASP A 80 -6.07 -7.85 -5.76
CA ASP A 80 -7.33 -8.06 -6.51
C ASP A 80 -8.52 -7.35 -5.86
N LEU A 81 -8.62 -7.44 -4.52
CA LEU A 81 -9.65 -6.73 -3.75
C LEU A 81 -9.45 -5.21 -3.87
N LEU A 82 -8.21 -4.75 -3.69
CA LEU A 82 -7.87 -3.34 -3.82
C LEU A 82 -8.22 -2.79 -5.21
N LYS A 83 -7.82 -3.50 -6.28
CA LYS A 83 -8.14 -3.12 -7.67
C LYS A 83 -9.65 -3.11 -7.92
N THR A 84 -10.41 -4.03 -7.32
CA THR A 84 -11.88 -4.05 -7.43
C THR A 84 -12.51 -2.81 -6.78
N LEU A 85 -12.05 -2.41 -5.59
CA LEU A 85 -12.51 -1.20 -4.93
C LEU A 85 -12.18 0.06 -5.75
N LEU A 86 -10.95 0.14 -6.27
CA LEU A 86 -10.52 1.24 -7.14
C LEU A 86 -11.35 1.30 -8.45
N GLN A 87 -11.69 0.15 -9.04
CA GLN A 87 -12.55 0.08 -10.21
C GLN A 87 -13.95 0.62 -9.93
N LYS A 88 -14.54 0.32 -8.77
CA LYS A 88 -15.85 0.88 -8.38
C LYS A 88 -15.78 2.41 -8.26
N LEU A 89 -14.67 2.94 -7.75
CA LEU A 89 -14.40 4.38 -7.62
C LEU A 89 -14.20 5.10 -8.97
N SER A 90 -13.95 4.39 -10.07
CA SER A 90 -13.86 5.00 -11.42
C SER A 90 -15.15 5.71 -11.85
N SER A 91 -16.29 5.33 -11.26
CA SER A 91 -17.59 5.98 -11.49
C SER A 91 -17.81 7.25 -10.66
N ALA A 92 -16.98 7.51 -9.65
CA ALA A 92 -17.08 8.68 -8.80
C ALA A 92 -16.45 9.93 -9.45
N ASP A 93 -16.77 11.08 -8.87
CA ASP A 93 -16.09 12.33 -9.18
C ASP A 93 -14.57 12.20 -8.98
N ALA A 94 -13.80 12.80 -9.89
CA ALA A 94 -12.36 12.67 -9.90
C ALA A 94 -11.72 13.24 -8.63
N ALA A 95 -12.19 14.39 -8.14
CA ALA A 95 -11.66 15.00 -6.93
C ALA A 95 -11.97 14.16 -5.69
N GLN A 96 -13.17 13.58 -5.62
CA GLN A 96 -13.55 12.66 -4.54
C GLN A 96 -12.69 11.39 -4.53
N ARG A 97 -12.48 10.78 -5.71
CA ARG A 97 -11.62 9.62 -5.84
C ARG A 97 -10.18 9.94 -5.42
N THR A 98 -9.59 11.04 -5.92
CA THR A 98 -8.23 11.43 -5.57
C THR A 98 -8.10 11.73 -4.07
N ALA A 99 -9.07 12.42 -3.47
CA ALA A 99 -9.08 12.65 -2.03
C ALA A 99 -9.17 11.34 -1.22
N PHE A 100 -9.95 10.37 -1.71
CA PHE A 100 -10.15 9.10 -1.03
C PHE A 100 -8.95 8.15 -1.14
N VAL A 101 -8.31 8.07 -2.31
CA VAL A 101 -7.07 7.30 -2.50
C VAL A 101 -5.95 7.84 -1.61
N ASN A 102 -5.96 9.14 -1.33
CA ASN A 102 -5.02 9.84 -0.44
C ASN A 102 -5.56 10.06 0.98
N CYS A 103 -6.62 9.34 1.37
CA CYS A 103 -7.21 9.43 2.71
C CYS A 103 -6.14 9.10 3.75
N ARG A 104 -6.05 9.95 4.78
CA ARG A 104 -5.12 9.77 5.91
C ARG A 104 -5.88 9.22 7.11
N ASN A 105 -5.33 8.17 7.71
CA ASN A 105 -5.79 7.66 8.99
C ASN A 105 -5.32 8.55 10.16
N TYR A 106 -5.63 8.20 11.42
CA TYR A 106 -5.27 9.02 12.58
C TYR A 106 -3.76 9.15 12.87
N SER A 107 -2.93 8.28 12.27
CA SER A 107 -1.47 8.44 12.29
C SER A 107 -0.93 9.16 11.06
N GLY A 108 -1.81 9.70 10.22
CA GLY A 108 -1.47 10.38 8.98
C GLY A 108 -1.07 9.47 7.82
N ASN A 109 -1.16 8.14 7.99
CA ASN A 109 -0.79 7.20 6.93
C ASN A 109 -1.90 7.13 5.88
N THR A 110 -1.50 7.04 4.62
CA THR A 110 -2.38 6.72 3.49
C THR A 110 -2.32 5.23 3.18
N PRO A 111 -3.24 4.68 2.36
CA PRO A 111 -3.14 3.29 1.90
C PRO A 111 -1.79 2.99 1.24
N LEU A 112 -1.21 3.96 0.54
CA LEU A 112 0.11 3.81 -0.09
C LEU A 112 1.23 3.65 0.93
N HIS A 113 1.19 4.35 2.07
CA HIS A 113 2.16 4.16 3.15
C HIS A 113 2.17 2.72 3.64
N TRP A 114 1.00 2.11 3.81
CA TRP A 114 0.87 0.74 4.31
C TRP A 114 1.31 -0.30 3.26
N ALA A 115 0.95 -0.11 1.99
CA ALA A 115 1.43 -0.97 0.91
C ALA A 115 2.95 -0.91 0.75
N ALA A 116 3.54 0.29 0.84
CA ALA A 116 4.96 0.52 0.71
C ALA A 116 5.74 -0.05 1.90
N LEU A 117 5.26 0.18 3.13
CA LEU A 117 5.81 -0.38 4.36
C LEU A 117 5.90 -1.91 4.26
N ASN A 118 4.83 -2.59 3.83
CA ASN A 118 4.78 -4.04 3.75
C ASN A 118 5.30 -4.62 2.42
N ALA A 119 5.94 -3.80 1.58
CA ALA A 119 6.56 -4.19 0.32
C ALA A 119 5.59 -4.86 -0.70
N HIS A 120 4.32 -4.46 -0.71
CA HIS A 120 3.31 -4.99 -1.62
C HIS A 120 3.30 -4.22 -2.94
N LEU A 121 4.26 -4.54 -3.82
CA LEU A 121 4.48 -3.83 -5.10
C LEU A 121 3.23 -3.72 -5.98
N GLU A 122 2.42 -4.78 -6.09
CA GLU A 122 1.22 -4.74 -6.92
C GLU A 122 0.12 -3.82 -6.36
N CYS A 123 0.05 -3.68 -5.02
CA CYS A 123 -0.83 -2.69 -4.38
C CYS A 123 -0.29 -1.27 -4.56
N VAL A 124 1.03 -1.07 -4.44
CA VAL A 124 1.70 0.21 -4.71
C VAL A 124 1.38 0.70 -6.12
N LYS A 125 1.58 -0.16 -7.13
CA LYS A 125 1.26 0.17 -8.53
C LYS A 125 -0.20 0.56 -8.70
N ALA A 126 -1.13 -0.25 -8.19
CA ALA A 126 -2.56 0.00 -8.32
C ALA A 126 -2.99 1.34 -7.69
N LEU A 127 -2.43 1.68 -6.52
CA LEU A 127 -2.71 2.96 -5.84
C LEU A 127 -2.14 4.15 -6.62
N VAL A 128 -0.91 4.06 -7.12
CA VAL A 128 -0.28 5.13 -7.90
C VAL A 128 -1.00 5.35 -9.22
N GLU A 129 -1.39 4.28 -9.92
CA GLU A 129 -2.24 4.35 -11.13
C GLU A 129 -3.60 5.00 -10.85
N ALA A 130 -4.13 4.85 -9.63
CA ALA A 130 -5.36 5.50 -9.19
C ALA A 130 -5.19 6.95 -8.71
N GLY A 131 -3.97 7.49 -8.73
CA GLY A 131 -3.67 8.88 -8.35
C GLY A 131 -3.25 9.05 -6.88
N ALA A 132 -2.65 8.03 -6.27
CA ALA A 132 -1.99 8.19 -4.97
C ALA A 132 -0.79 9.14 -5.07
N ASP A 133 -0.73 10.09 -4.14
CA ASP A 133 0.33 11.07 -4.01
C ASP A 133 1.48 10.48 -3.18
N LEU A 134 2.67 10.48 -3.79
CA LEU A 134 3.90 9.93 -3.21
C LEU A 134 4.51 10.87 -2.15
N ASP A 135 4.20 12.15 -2.21
CA ASP A 135 4.83 13.20 -1.40
C ASP A 135 4.14 13.42 -0.05
N ILE A 136 3.00 12.76 0.18
CA ILE A 136 2.27 12.84 1.46
C ILE A 136 3.14 12.24 2.57
N LYS A 137 3.34 13.01 3.63
CA LYS A 137 4.05 12.57 4.84
C LYS A 137 3.09 12.27 5.97
N ASN A 138 3.19 11.10 6.58
CA ASN A 138 2.45 10.77 7.79
C ASN A 138 2.85 11.66 8.99
N ASP A 139 2.23 11.45 10.15
CA ASP A 139 2.45 12.35 11.30
C ASP A 139 3.84 12.20 11.94
N ALA A 140 4.56 11.12 11.60
CA ALA A 140 5.98 10.95 11.91
C ALA A 140 6.92 11.64 10.91
N GLY A 141 6.38 12.28 9.86
CA GLY A 141 7.15 12.98 8.83
C GLY A 141 7.70 12.07 7.73
N HIS A 142 7.23 10.82 7.63
CA HIS A 142 7.68 9.85 6.65
C HIS A 142 6.69 9.76 5.48
N ASP A 143 7.21 9.75 4.25
CA ASP A 143 6.44 9.43 3.04
C ASP A 143 6.47 7.91 2.76
N ALA A 144 5.78 7.47 1.72
CA ALA A 144 5.69 6.05 1.35
C ALA A 144 7.04 5.46 0.95
N VAL A 145 7.89 6.23 0.25
CA VAL A 145 9.22 5.78 -0.20
C VAL A 145 10.12 5.50 1.01
N PHE A 146 10.14 6.42 1.98
CA PHE A 146 10.89 6.25 3.23
C PHE A 146 10.50 4.97 3.97
N LEU A 147 9.20 4.65 4.03
CA LEU A 147 8.73 3.43 4.69
C LEU A 147 9.17 2.16 3.95
N ALA A 148 9.19 2.18 2.61
CA ALA A 148 9.69 1.06 1.80
C ALA A 148 11.21 0.87 1.94
N GLU A 149 11.99 1.95 2.02
CA GLU A 149 13.44 1.87 2.25
C GLU A 149 13.77 1.21 3.59
N ARG A 150 13.04 1.59 4.64
CA ARG A 150 13.25 1.04 5.98
C ARG A 150 13.01 -0.47 6.03
N THR A 151 11.97 -0.97 5.35
CA THR A 151 11.69 -2.41 5.35
C THR A 151 12.59 -3.20 4.43
N ALA A 152 13.05 -2.59 3.33
CA ALA A 152 14.12 -3.17 2.52
C ALA A 152 15.37 -3.45 3.36
N TRP A 153 15.78 -2.52 4.23
CA TRP A 153 16.93 -2.71 5.11
C TRP A 153 16.69 -3.66 6.28
N ALA A 154 15.51 -3.61 6.92
CA ALA A 154 15.19 -4.50 8.03
C ALA A 154 15.24 -5.98 7.61
N ASN A 155 14.70 -6.31 6.43
CA ASN A 155 14.72 -7.68 5.90
C ASN A 155 16.07 -8.08 5.28
N SER A 156 16.98 -7.12 5.07
CA SER A 156 18.35 -7.42 4.61
C SER A 156 19.27 -7.91 5.73
N GLY A 157 18.84 -7.79 7.01
CA GLY A 157 19.66 -8.03 8.19
C GLY A 157 19.48 -9.39 8.87
N GLU A 158 18.54 -10.25 8.43
CA GLU A 158 18.25 -11.53 9.09
C GLU A 158 19.07 -12.72 8.56
N GLU A 159 20.03 -12.50 7.65
CA GLU A 159 21.00 -13.52 7.22
C GLU A 159 22.40 -13.24 7.78
N GLN A 160 22.62 -13.51 9.08
CA GLN A 160 23.86 -14.07 9.67
C GLN A 160 23.92 -13.91 11.19
N GLU A 161 23.24 -14.80 11.92
CA GLU A 161 23.79 -15.35 13.16
C GLU A 161 23.74 -16.88 13.02
N GLN A 162 24.72 -17.44 12.29
CA GLN A 162 25.09 -18.84 12.50
C GLN A 162 25.80 -18.89 13.85
N ASP A 163 25.03 -19.15 14.91
CA ASP A 163 25.56 -19.68 16.16
C ASP A 163 26.21 -21.04 15.87
N GLN A 164 27.52 -21.02 15.59
CA GLN A 164 28.37 -22.19 15.69
C GLN A 164 29.08 -22.19 17.05
N ASP A 165 28.30 -22.44 18.10
CA ASP A 165 28.79 -23.09 19.33
C ASP A 165 28.36 -24.56 19.22
N GLY A 166 29.18 -25.61 19.24
CA GLY A 166 30.61 -25.77 19.46
C GLY A 166 30.78 -27.23 19.90
N ASP A 167 31.39 -28.09 19.08
CA ASP A 167 32.13 -29.25 19.60
C ASP A 167 33.06 -29.90 18.56
N ALA A 168 34.27 -30.22 19.03
CA ALA A 168 35.24 -31.19 18.52
C ALA A 168 35.76 -31.09 17.05
N GLN A 169 37.00 -30.60 16.85
CA GLN A 169 38.24 -31.39 16.99
C GLN A 169 39.43 -30.64 16.35
N MET A 170 40.51 -30.53 17.12
CA MET A 170 41.81 -30.04 16.70
C MET A 170 42.46 -31.06 15.76
N GLN A 171 42.74 -30.68 14.51
CA GLN A 171 43.75 -31.34 13.69
C GLN A 171 44.78 -30.30 13.26
N GLU A 172 46.02 -30.53 13.66
CA GLU A 172 47.18 -29.75 13.27
C GLU A 172 47.34 -29.83 11.74
N ILE A 173 47.39 -28.67 11.06
CA ILE A 173 47.80 -28.59 9.66
C ILE A 173 49.17 -27.93 9.60
N GLU A 174 50.14 -28.75 9.19
CA GLU A 174 51.53 -28.43 8.87
C GLU A 174 51.59 -27.38 7.75
N MET A 175 52.28 -26.25 7.99
CA MET A 175 52.48 -25.20 7.00
C MET A 175 53.46 -25.66 5.90
N THR A 176 52.93 -25.97 4.72
CA THR A 176 53.73 -26.06 3.49
C THR A 176 53.57 -24.76 2.69
N ILE A 177 54.68 -24.02 2.54
CA ILE A 177 54.78 -22.85 1.67
C ILE A 177 54.92 -23.34 0.23
N GLY A 178 53.90 -23.09 -0.59
CA GLY A 178 53.93 -23.31 -2.04
C GLY A 178 52.96 -22.35 -2.70
N GLY A 179 53.49 -21.39 -3.44
CA GLY A 179 52.68 -20.47 -4.23
C GLY A 179 52.12 -21.16 -5.46
N GLU A 180 50.92 -20.75 -5.87
CA GLU A 180 50.50 -20.76 -7.28
C GLU A 180 49.29 -19.84 -7.46
N GLU A 181 49.36 -19.09 -8.56
CA GLU A 181 48.39 -18.12 -9.05
C GLU A 181 47.05 -18.80 -9.39
N GLY A 182 45.91 -18.14 -9.13
CA GLY A 182 44.63 -18.74 -9.49
C GLY A 182 43.38 -17.93 -9.15
N GLN A 183 43.08 -16.94 -10.00
CA GLN A 183 41.74 -16.47 -10.37
C GLN A 183 40.89 -15.71 -9.33
N GLU A 184 40.82 -14.39 -9.53
CA GLU A 184 39.67 -13.57 -9.15
C GLU A 184 38.39 -14.15 -9.76
N LYS A 185 37.53 -14.77 -8.93
CA LYS A 185 36.11 -14.90 -9.23
C LYS A 185 35.36 -13.71 -8.62
N ALA A 186 35.45 -12.58 -9.30
CA ALA A 186 34.42 -11.55 -9.21
C ALA A 186 33.23 -12.01 -10.06
N ALA A 187 32.44 -12.93 -9.52
CA ALA A 187 31.06 -13.09 -9.97
C ALA A 187 30.21 -12.35 -8.94
N GLN A 188 29.79 -11.13 -9.30
CA GLN A 188 28.70 -10.45 -8.61
C GLN A 188 27.48 -11.35 -8.75
N ASP A 189 27.19 -12.12 -7.71
CA ASP A 189 25.85 -12.60 -7.44
C ASP A 189 25.03 -11.35 -7.11
N VAL A 190 24.45 -10.72 -8.12
CA VAL A 190 23.42 -9.71 -7.92
C VAL A 190 22.20 -10.50 -7.49
N GLY A 191 22.19 -10.91 -6.22
CA GLY A 191 21.10 -11.65 -5.60
C GLY A 191 19.77 -10.93 -5.86
N GLU A 192 18.71 -11.73 -6.00
CA GLU A 192 17.36 -11.23 -6.26
C GLU A 192 17.03 -10.05 -5.35
N MET A 193 16.60 -8.92 -5.94
CA MET A 193 16.29 -7.72 -5.18
C MET A 193 15.17 -8.02 -4.19
N SER A 194 15.38 -7.67 -2.90
CA SER A 194 14.34 -7.83 -1.88
C SER A 194 13.05 -7.12 -2.28
N ALA A 195 11.89 -7.61 -1.83
CA ALA A 195 10.60 -7.02 -2.18
C ALA A 195 10.52 -5.52 -1.84
N GLY A 196 11.08 -5.11 -0.69
CA GLY A 196 11.17 -3.69 -0.32
C GLY A 196 12.02 -2.88 -1.29
N ARG A 197 13.15 -3.43 -1.74
CA ARG A 197 14.01 -2.78 -2.75
C ARG A 197 13.30 -2.63 -4.09
N GLN A 198 12.52 -3.62 -4.51
CA GLN A 198 11.72 -3.52 -5.73
C GLN A 198 10.69 -2.38 -5.65
N VAL A 199 10.05 -2.19 -4.49
CA VAL A 199 9.11 -1.06 -4.27
C VAL A 199 9.84 0.28 -4.33
N VAL A 200 10.98 0.41 -3.66
CA VAL A 200 11.80 1.64 -3.68
C VAL A 200 12.21 1.97 -5.11
N GLU A 201 12.80 1.01 -5.82
CA GLU A 201 13.23 1.23 -7.21
C GLU A 201 12.07 1.57 -8.11
N TRP A 202 10.90 0.94 -7.95
CA TRP A 202 9.74 1.27 -8.75
C TRP A 202 9.22 2.68 -8.46
N LEU A 203 9.09 3.07 -7.19
CA LEU A 203 8.62 4.40 -6.79
C LEU A 203 9.56 5.51 -7.31
N LEU A 204 10.88 5.33 -7.14
CA LEU A 204 11.88 6.31 -7.58
C LEU A 204 12.02 6.40 -9.11
N ASN A 205 11.82 5.30 -9.84
CA ASN A 205 11.91 5.28 -11.31
C ASN A 205 10.56 5.52 -12.01
N SER A 206 9.45 5.62 -11.27
CA SER A 206 8.15 5.84 -11.88
C SER A 206 8.04 7.28 -12.40
N ASP A 207 8.20 7.46 -13.71
CA ASP A 207 7.93 8.71 -14.46
C ASP A 207 6.45 9.18 -14.35
N VAL A 208 5.63 8.48 -13.56
CA VAL A 208 4.22 8.78 -13.29
C VAL A 208 4.08 10.06 -12.44
N GLY A 209 5.07 10.37 -11.59
CA GLY A 209 5.14 11.66 -10.87
C GLY A 209 5.40 12.86 -11.79
N ALA A 210 6.15 12.68 -12.89
CA ALA A 210 6.46 13.77 -13.83
C ALA A 210 5.32 14.05 -14.83
N SER A 211 4.38 13.11 -15.00
CA SER A 211 3.34 13.18 -16.03
C SER A 211 2.08 13.94 -15.60
N LEU A 212 1.89 14.22 -14.30
CA LEU A 212 0.73 14.98 -13.81
C LEU A 212 0.91 16.51 -13.94
N GLU A 213 2.13 17.03 -14.06
CA GLU A 213 2.35 18.46 -14.32
C GLU A 213 2.06 18.87 -15.77
N LYS A 214 2.06 17.93 -16.73
CA LYS A 214 1.77 18.24 -18.15
C LYS A 214 0.28 18.23 -18.51
N GLY A 215 -0.60 17.76 -17.62
CA GLY A 215 -2.04 17.71 -17.86
C GLY A 215 -2.81 18.97 -17.48
N ALA A 216 -2.20 19.90 -16.73
CA ALA A 216 -2.89 21.08 -16.17
C ALA A 216 -2.65 22.39 -16.93
N THR A 217 -1.86 22.41 -18.01
CA THR A 217 -1.49 23.65 -18.72
C THR A 217 -2.05 23.78 -20.15
N GLU A 218 -2.83 22.82 -20.65
CA GLU A 218 -3.41 22.89 -22.00
C GLU A 218 -4.91 23.25 -22.04
N GLY A 219 -5.43 23.92 -21.00
CA GLY A 219 -6.84 24.31 -20.89
C GLY A 219 -7.15 25.81 -21.01
N GLU A 220 -6.16 26.70 -21.14
CA GLU A 220 -6.38 28.15 -21.22
C GLU A 220 -5.66 28.77 -22.42
N SER A 221 -6.07 28.43 -23.63
CA SER A 221 -5.96 29.33 -24.79
C SER A 221 -6.72 28.79 -26.00
N ALA A 222 -7.97 29.22 -26.18
CA ALA A 222 -8.59 29.62 -27.46
C ALA A 222 -10.08 29.92 -27.28
#